data_AF-B8C6D5-F1
#
_entry.id   AF-B8C6D5-F1
#
_cell.length_a   1.000
_cell.length_b   1.000
_cell.length_c   1.000
_cell.angle_alpha   90.00
_cell.angle_beta   90.00
_cell.angle_gamma   90.00
#
_symmetry.space_group_name_H-M   'P 1'
#
loop_
_entity.id
_entity.type
_entity.pdbx_description
1 polymer ?
#
loop_
_entity_poly.entity_id
_entity_poly.type
_entity_poly.pdbx_seq_one_letter_code
_entity_poly.pdbx_strand_id
1 'polypeptide(L)'
;MTTCAQAIKNWEANPKNEGSVEEATEVSLCFQAPPITKLDAKVLNNLKKCQKLSLSTNMIERMISLTGMSELKILSIGRNNIKKIEKLEDVASSLQQLWISYNQISSLDGLACVTGLTTLYCSNNLIKSFSELDKLKANEQLRDVLFIGNPMYSEVATKEEARIEILRHLPNLKKIDGEFVKPSELEAAQQAVTSD
;
A
#
# COMPACT_ATOMS: atom_id res chain seq x y z
N MET A 1 24.16 7.87 2.50
CA MET A 1 22.92 7.11 2.25
C MET A 1 23.13 5.70 2.78
N THR A 2 22.18 5.16 3.53
CA THR A 2 22.29 3.77 4.01
C THR A 2 21.88 2.84 2.88
N THR A 3 22.67 1.81 2.63
CA THR A 3 22.34 0.78 1.62
C THR A 3 21.39 -0.25 2.24
N CYS A 4 20.62 -0.96 1.40
CA CYS A 4 19.81 -2.08 1.89
C CYS A 4 20.65 -3.11 2.66
N ALA A 5 21.88 -3.38 2.21
CA ALA A 5 22.78 -4.31 2.89
C ALA A 5 23.18 -3.81 4.28
N GLN A 6 23.46 -2.51 4.44
CA GLN A 6 23.77 -1.95 5.75
C GLN A 6 22.54 -1.94 6.67
N ALA A 7 21.35 -1.63 6.13
CA ALA A 7 20.12 -1.66 6.90
C ALA A 7 19.79 -3.07 7.40
N ILE A 8 19.98 -4.09 6.56
CA ILE A 8 19.83 -5.50 6.96
C ILE A 8 20.84 -5.85 8.05
N LYS A 9 22.12 -5.51 7.89
CA LYS A 9 23.13 -5.77 8.93
C LYS A 9 22.77 -5.12 10.26
N ASN A 10 22.27 -3.88 10.22
CA ASN A 10 21.82 -3.18 11.43
C ASN A 10 20.59 -3.86 12.04
N TRP A 11 19.70 -4.38 11.20
CA TRP A 11 18.54 -5.15 11.65
C TRP A 11 18.96 -6.47 12.29
N GLU A 12 19.88 -7.24 11.69
CA GLU A 12 20.40 -8.48 12.26
C GLU A 12 21.20 -8.25 13.56
N ALA A 13 21.88 -7.10 13.68
CA ALA A 13 22.59 -6.73 14.89
C ALA A 13 21.69 -6.29 16.06
N ASN A 14 20.39 -6.08 15.82
CA ASN A 14 19.46 -5.68 16.86
C ASN A 14 19.06 -6.90 17.70
N PRO A 15 19.32 -6.90 19.03
CA PRO A 15 19.06 -8.05 19.89
C PRO A 15 17.57 -8.41 20.05
N LYS A 16 16.65 -7.56 19.57
CA LYS A 16 15.21 -7.87 19.51
C LYS A 16 14.83 -8.75 18.32
N ASN A 17 15.70 -8.86 17.33
CA ASN A 17 15.47 -9.66 16.14
C ASN A 17 16.19 -11.00 16.33
N GLU A 18 15.45 -12.10 16.18
CA GLU A 18 16.00 -13.44 16.30
C GLU A 18 16.31 -14.02 14.92
N GLY A 19 17.50 -14.61 14.77
CA GLY A 19 17.91 -15.32 13.56
C GLY A 19 18.48 -14.43 12.46
N SER A 20 18.73 -15.05 11.30
CA SER A 20 19.18 -14.35 10.09
C SER A 20 17.99 -13.79 9.33
N VAL A 21 18.25 -12.74 8.56
CA VAL A 21 17.26 -12.10 7.69
C VAL A 21 16.60 -13.06 6.69
N GLU A 22 17.27 -14.18 6.34
CA GLU A 22 16.73 -15.18 5.41
C GLU A 22 15.60 -16.01 6.01
N GLU A 23 15.60 -16.18 7.33
CA GLU A 23 14.60 -16.96 8.07
C GLU A 23 13.55 -16.07 8.74
N ALA A 24 13.81 -14.77 8.78
CA ALA A 24 12.93 -13.78 9.40
C ALA A 24 11.60 -13.64 8.64
N THR A 25 10.51 -13.78 9.37
CA THR A 25 9.15 -13.56 8.84
C THR A 25 8.76 -12.09 8.83
N GLU A 26 9.37 -11.27 9.69
CA GLU A 26 9.13 -9.84 9.78
C GLU A 26 10.46 -9.08 9.76
N VAL A 27 10.61 -8.17 8.80
CA VAL A 27 11.82 -7.37 8.63
C VAL A 27 11.43 -5.90 8.57
N SER A 28 11.97 -5.11 9.50
CA SER A 28 11.68 -3.68 9.61
C SER A 28 12.94 -2.85 9.43
N LEU A 29 13.08 -2.27 8.25
CA LEU A 29 14.14 -1.36 7.82
C LEU A 29 13.66 0.10 7.83
N CYS A 30 12.82 0.45 8.80
CA CYS A 30 12.31 1.81 8.98
C CYS A 30 13.37 2.75 9.57
N PHE A 31 13.19 4.06 9.38
CA PHE A 31 13.98 5.11 10.08
C PHE A 31 15.51 4.97 9.95
N GLN A 32 16.01 4.64 8.77
CA GLN A 32 17.46 4.52 8.59
C GLN A 32 18.13 5.90 8.68
N ALA A 33 19.27 5.96 9.37
CA ALA A 33 20.06 7.17 9.51
C ALA A 33 21.49 6.90 9.00
N PRO A 34 21.88 7.43 7.83
CA PRO A 34 21.11 8.20 6.84
C PRO A 34 20.00 7.38 6.13
N PRO A 35 18.97 8.00 5.54
CA PRO A 35 17.83 7.27 4.94
C PRO A 35 18.26 6.46 3.70
N ILE A 36 17.48 5.41 3.41
CA ILE A 36 17.56 4.67 2.15
C ILE A 36 16.86 5.49 1.07
N THR A 37 17.52 5.77 -0.06
CA THR A 37 16.85 6.39 -1.22
C THR A 37 16.67 5.45 -2.41
N LYS A 38 17.52 4.42 -2.50
CA LYS A 38 17.48 3.41 -3.55
C LYS A 38 17.41 2.03 -2.94
N LEU A 39 16.38 1.28 -3.36
CA LEU A 39 16.26 -0.13 -3.02
C LEU A 39 17.18 -0.97 -3.91
N ASP A 40 17.67 -2.08 -3.36
CA ASP A 40 18.51 -3.05 -4.06
C ASP A 40 17.83 -4.42 -4.05
N ALA A 41 17.32 -4.83 -5.21
CA ALA A 41 16.63 -6.10 -5.37
C ALA A 41 17.53 -7.30 -5.07
N LYS A 42 18.83 -7.21 -5.37
CA LYS A 42 19.76 -8.33 -5.10
C LYS A 42 19.86 -8.62 -3.62
N VAL A 43 19.82 -7.56 -2.81
CA VAL A 43 19.92 -7.67 -1.35
C VAL A 43 18.57 -8.08 -0.76
N LEU A 44 17.48 -7.46 -1.18
CA LEU A 44 16.13 -7.77 -0.66
C LEU A 44 15.63 -9.15 -1.09
N ASN A 45 16.15 -9.72 -2.18
CA ASN A 45 15.79 -11.08 -2.60
C ASN A 45 16.27 -12.17 -1.64
N ASN A 46 17.12 -11.84 -0.67
CA ASN A 46 17.51 -12.79 0.39
C ASN A 46 16.38 -13.01 1.42
N LEU A 47 15.34 -12.17 1.43
CA LEU A 47 14.21 -12.19 2.35
C LEU A 47 13.18 -13.30 2.03
N LYS A 48 13.64 -14.54 1.86
CA LYS A 48 12.84 -15.65 1.29
C LYS A 48 11.59 -16.00 2.10
N LYS A 49 11.66 -15.92 3.43
CA LYS A 49 10.54 -16.23 4.34
C LYS A 49 9.81 -14.98 4.85
N CYS A 50 10.16 -13.80 4.33
CA CYS A 50 9.61 -12.55 4.83
C CYS A 50 8.14 -12.41 4.44
N GLN A 51 7.27 -12.37 5.45
CA GLN A 51 5.84 -12.13 5.31
C GLN A 51 5.48 -10.66 5.52
N LYS A 52 6.29 -9.92 6.28
CA LYS A 52 6.08 -8.50 6.55
C LYS A 52 7.37 -7.70 6.36
N LEU A 53 7.38 -6.84 5.34
CA LEU A 53 8.49 -5.94 5.06
C LEU A 53 8.08 -4.49 5.36
N SER A 54 8.81 -3.84 6.26
CA SER A 54 8.60 -2.43 6.60
C SER A 54 9.81 -1.61 6.19
N LEU A 55 9.59 -0.62 5.33
CA LEU A 55 10.58 0.32 4.78
C LEU A 55 10.13 1.77 5.01
N SER A 56 9.24 1.99 5.98
CA SER A 56 8.64 3.30 6.22
C SER A 56 9.63 4.33 6.76
N THR A 57 9.36 5.60 6.48
CA THR A 57 10.21 6.72 6.90
C THR A 57 11.63 6.60 6.35
N ASN A 58 11.71 6.52 5.03
CA ASN A 58 12.94 6.59 4.26
C ASN A 58 12.75 7.65 3.15
N MET A 59 13.60 7.65 2.13
CA MET A 59 13.52 8.57 0.99
C MET A 59 13.46 7.79 -0.34
N ILE A 60 12.81 6.62 -0.32
CA ILE A 60 12.74 5.73 -1.47
C ILE A 60 11.92 6.39 -2.58
N GLU A 61 12.50 6.50 -3.78
CA GLU A 61 11.84 7.13 -4.93
C GLU A 61 11.17 6.13 -5.87
N ARG A 62 11.69 4.90 -5.91
CA ARG A 62 11.27 3.87 -6.86
C ARG A 62 11.12 2.51 -6.19
N MET A 63 10.05 1.82 -6.56
CA MET A 63 9.85 0.41 -6.23
C MET A 63 10.78 -0.44 -7.10
N ILE A 64 11.00 -1.68 -6.67
CA ILE A 64 11.86 -2.66 -7.34
C ILE A 64 11.12 -3.99 -7.39
N SER A 65 11.56 -4.87 -8.28
CA SER A 65 11.08 -6.26 -8.31
C SER A 65 11.34 -6.97 -6.99
N LEU A 66 10.36 -7.75 -6.55
CA LEU A 66 10.30 -8.42 -5.26
C LEU A 66 10.38 -9.95 -5.42
N THR A 67 11.04 -10.42 -6.48
CA THR A 67 11.09 -11.84 -6.90
C THR A 67 11.49 -12.83 -5.82
N GLY A 68 12.29 -12.42 -4.84
CA GLY A 68 12.72 -13.29 -3.74
C GLY A 68 11.73 -13.41 -2.58
N MET A 69 10.60 -12.69 -2.58
CA MET A 69 9.68 -12.56 -1.44
C MET A 69 8.29 -13.11 -1.73
N SER A 70 8.21 -14.35 -2.21
CA SER A 70 6.93 -15.00 -2.61
C SER A 70 5.94 -15.21 -1.46
N GLU A 71 6.39 -15.10 -0.21
CA GLU A 71 5.53 -15.20 0.98
C GLU A 71 5.09 -13.84 1.55
N LEU A 72 5.45 -12.73 0.89
CA LEU A 72 5.16 -11.39 1.38
C LEU A 72 3.66 -11.12 1.41
N LYS A 73 3.12 -10.91 2.61
CA LYS A 73 1.72 -10.58 2.87
C LYS A 73 1.50 -9.11 3.16
N ILE A 74 2.48 -8.46 3.79
CA ILE A 74 2.37 -7.06 4.24
C ILE A 74 3.59 -6.29 3.74
N LEU A 75 3.34 -5.28 2.91
CA LEU A 75 4.36 -4.34 2.44
C LEU A 75 4.05 -2.94 2.96
N SER A 76 4.93 -2.42 3.81
CA SER A 76 4.84 -1.07 4.34
C SER A 76 5.95 -0.20 3.79
N ILE A 77 5.61 0.75 2.92
CA ILE A 77 6.53 1.69 2.27
C ILE A 77 6.05 3.14 2.44
N GLY A 78 5.33 3.42 3.53
CA GLY A 78 4.82 4.77 3.81
C GLY A 78 5.91 5.78 4.19
N ARG A 79 5.64 7.08 4.05
CA ARG A 79 6.62 8.17 4.29
C ARG A 79 7.89 7.98 3.47
N ASN A 80 7.71 7.93 2.15
CA ASN A 80 8.77 7.85 1.14
C ASN A 80 8.47 8.85 0.00
N ASN A 81 9.24 8.80 -1.09
CA ASN A 81 9.09 9.67 -2.26
C ASN A 81 8.60 8.91 -3.50
N ILE A 82 7.80 7.85 -3.30
CA ILE A 82 7.34 7.00 -4.39
C ILE A 82 6.29 7.74 -5.21
N LYS A 83 6.45 7.75 -6.54
CA LYS A 83 5.55 8.44 -7.48
C LYS A 83 4.62 7.52 -8.24
N LYS A 84 5.01 6.25 -8.39
CA LYS A 84 4.28 5.24 -9.16
C LYS A 84 4.33 3.91 -8.44
N ILE A 85 3.22 3.18 -8.50
CA ILE A 85 3.14 1.80 -8.03
C ILE A 85 3.52 0.91 -9.21
N GLU A 86 4.60 0.16 -9.07
CA GLU A 86 5.12 -0.73 -10.12
C GLU A 86 5.87 -1.88 -9.48
N LYS A 87 6.13 -2.95 -10.27
CA LYS A 87 6.95 -4.08 -9.85
C LYS A 87 6.36 -4.91 -8.70
N LEU A 88 5.03 -5.00 -8.65
CA LEU A 88 4.28 -5.82 -7.69
C LEU A 88 3.84 -7.17 -8.24
N GLU A 89 4.13 -7.48 -9.50
CA GLU A 89 3.71 -8.72 -10.16
C GLU A 89 4.25 -9.96 -9.46
N ASP A 90 5.47 -9.86 -8.92
CA ASP A 90 6.15 -10.95 -8.22
C ASP A 90 5.46 -11.38 -6.91
N VAL A 91 4.72 -10.45 -6.28
CA VAL A 91 4.02 -10.66 -4.99
C VAL A 91 2.50 -10.57 -5.13
N ALA A 92 2.00 -10.54 -6.36
CA ALA A 92 0.60 -10.33 -6.67
C ALA A 92 -0.35 -11.34 -6.01
N SER A 93 0.09 -12.59 -5.86
CA SER A 93 -0.68 -13.69 -5.27
C SER A 93 -0.58 -13.76 -3.74
N SER A 94 0.50 -13.24 -3.15
CA SER A 94 0.76 -13.35 -1.71
C SER A 94 0.40 -12.09 -0.93
N LEU A 95 0.47 -10.92 -1.58
CA LEU A 95 0.33 -9.62 -0.92
C LEU A 95 -1.14 -9.36 -0.54
N GLN A 96 -1.37 -9.14 0.74
CA GLN A 96 -2.69 -8.91 1.34
C GLN A 96 -2.85 -7.46 1.81
N GLN A 97 -1.77 -6.84 2.30
CA GLN A 97 -1.80 -5.49 2.82
C GLN A 97 -0.70 -4.64 2.21
N LEU A 98 -1.08 -3.48 1.68
CA LEU A 98 -0.17 -2.49 1.12
C LEU A 98 -0.34 -1.15 1.82
N TRP A 99 0.71 -0.68 2.50
CA TRP A 99 0.74 0.60 3.19
C TRP A 99 1.71 1.56 2.48
N ILE A 100 1.14 2.50 1.73
CA ILE A 100 1.82 3.46 0.86
C ILE A 100 1.49 4.92 1.22
N SER A 101 0.95 5.16 2.42
CA SER A 101 0.62 6.50 2.92
C SER A 101 1.83 7.45 2.95
N TYR A 102 1.60 8.75 2.76
CA TYR A 102 2.64 9.78 2.71
C TYR A 102 3.70 9.50 1.63
N ASN A 103 3.23 9.38 0.39
CA ASN A 103 4.07 9.30 -0.81
C ASN A 103 3.59 10.36 -1.82
N GLN A 104 4.04 10.28 -3.08
CA GLN A 104 3.69 11.22 -4.15
C GLN A 104 2.94 10.49 -5.28
N ILE A 105 2.12 9.49 -4.93
CA ILE A 105 1.43 8.64 -5.90
C ILE A 105 0.24 9.39 -6.49
N SER A 106 0.23 9.56 -7.81
CA SER A 106 -0.86 10.24 -8.52
C SER A 106 -1.82 9.31 -9.27
N SER A 107 -1.45 8.04 -9.43
CA SER A 107 -2.22 7.02 -10.14
C SER A 107 -2.12 5.69 -9.40
N LEU A 108 -3.22 4.92 -9.42
CA LEU A 108 -3.30 3.57 -8.84
C LEU A 108 -3.01 2.47 -9.87
N ASP A 109 -2.45 2.84 -11.03
CA ASP A 109 -1.91 1.87 -11.99
C ASP A 109 -0.92 0.91 -11.31
N GLY A 110 -0.97 -0.36 -11.70
CA GLY A 110 -0.09 -1.40 -11.14
C GLY A 110 -0.65 -2.14 -9.92
N LEU A 111 -1.78 -1.72 -9.33
CA LEU A 111 -2.47 -2.50 -8.28
C LEU A 111 -3.43 -3.56 -8.82
N ALA A 112 -3.86 -3.44 -10.08
CA ALA A 112 -4.79 -4.36 -10.70
C ALA A 112 -4.27 -5.81 -10.77
N CYS A 113 -2.94 -6.01 -10.76
CA CYS A 113 -2.36 -7.36 -10.74
C CYS A 113 -2.47 -8.04 -9.37
N VAL A 114 -2.60 -7.29 -8.26
CA VAL A 114 -2.55 -7.81 -6.88
C VAL A 114 -3.92 -8.29 -6.41
N THR A 115 -4.39 -9.41 -6.95
CA THR A 115 -5.76 -9.91 -6.70
C THR A 115 -6.04 -10.28 -5.23
N GLY A 116 -5.00 -10.61 -4.46
CA GLY A 116 -5.09 -10.97 -3.05
C GLY A 116 -5.23 -9.80 -2.07
N LEU A 117 -5.20 -8.56 -2.54
CA LEU A 117 -5.16 -7.37 -1.69
C LEU A 117 -6.46 -7.19 -0.90
N THR A 118 -6.37 -7.21 0.43
CA THR A 118 -7.50 -6.99 1.35
C THR A 118 -7.49 -5.60 1.96
N THR A 119 -6.31 -5.00 2.12
CA THR A 119 -6.13 -3.71 2.79
C THR A 119 -5.18 -2.80 2.02
N LEU A 120 -5.64 -1.59 1.70
CA LEU A 120 -4.86 -0.57 1.00
C LEU A 120 -4.86 0.75 1.78
N TYR A 121 -3.71 1.13 2.33
CA TYR A 121 -3.54 2.43 2.98
C TYR A 121 -2.74 3.36 2.09
N CYS A 122 -3.40 4.36 1.52
CA CYS A 122 -2.85 5.31 0.56
C CYS A 122 -3.15 6.77 0.94
N SER A 123 -3.25 7.07 2.24
CA SER A 123 -3.49 8.43 2.72
C SER A 123 -2.34 9.39 2.40
N ASN A 124 -2.65 10.68 2.23
CA ASN A 124 -1.67 11.73 1.94
C ASN A 124 -0.81 11.39 0.70
N ASN A 125 -1.47 11.15 -0.43
CA ASN A 125 -0.86 11.00 -1.75
C ASN A 125 -1.42 12.09 -2.69
N LEU A 126 -1.20 11.95 -4.00
CA LEU A 126 -1.57 12.93 -5.02
C LEU A 126 -2.68 12.42 -5.96
N ILE A 127 -3.56 11.53 -5.49
CA ILE A 127 -4.69 11.02 -6.28
C ILE A 127 -5.73 12.13 -6.44
N LYS A 128 -5.96 12.53 -7.69
CA LYS A 128 -6.79 13.71 -8.00
C LYS A 128 -8.25 13.43 -8.26
N SER A 129 -8.61 12.23 -8.71
CA SER A 129 -9.96 11.91 -9.16
C SER A 129 -10.38 10.54 -8.65
N PHE A 130 -11.68 10.38 -8.34
CA PHE A 130 -12.29 9.10 -7.95
C PHE A 130 -12.24 8.05 -9.06
N SER A 131 -12.12 8.46 -10.33
CA SER A 131 -11.95 7.53 -11.47
C SER A 131 -10.72 6.62 -11.34
N GLU A 132 -9.68 7.03 -10.60
CA GLU A 132 -8.53 6.18 -10.31
C GLU A 132 -8.90 4.94 -9.48
N LEU A 133 -10.00 5.00 -8.72
CA LEU A 133 -10.50 3.89 -7.92
C LEU A 133 -11.09 2.76 -8.79
N ASP A 134 -11.49 3.04 -10.04
CA ASP A 134 -11.94 2.00 -10.98
C ASP A 134 -10.86 0.97 -11.25
N LYS A 135 -9.59 1.36 -11.17
CA LYS A 135 -8.44 0.46 -11.34
C LYS A 135 -8.34 -0.58 -10.22
N LEU A 136 -8.95 -0.29 -9.07
CA LEU A 136 -9.01 -1.20 -7.92
C LEU A 136 -10.19 -2.17 -7.98
N LYS A 137 -11.08 -2.06 -8.98
CA LYS A 137 -12.18 -3.03 -9.17
C LYS A 137 -11.68 -4.46 -9.40
N ALA A 138 -10.47 -4.60 -9.94
CA ALA A 138 -9.81 -5.90 -10.09
C ALA A 138 -9.45 -6.57 -8.74
N ASN A 139 -9.36 -5.80 -7.66
CA ASN A 139 -9.05 -6.29 -6.31
C ASN A 139 -10.34 -6.67 -5.57
N GLU A 140 -10.99 -7.77 -5.98
CA GLU A 140 -12.30 -8.19 -5.44
C GLU A 140 -12.29 -8.49 -3.93
N GLN A 141 -11.11 -8.82 -3.39
CA GLN A 141 -10.91 -9.10 -1.97
C GLN A 141 -10.67 -7.85 -1.13
N LEU A 142 -10.60 -6.65 -1.73
CA LEU A 142 -10.36 -5.41 -1.02
C LEU A 142 -11.53 -5.11 -0.07
N ARG A 143 -11.21 -4.88 1.21
CA ARG A 143 -12.20 -4.62 2.27
C ARG A 143 -11.91 -3.35 3.06
N ASP A 144 -10.65 -2.98 3.24
CA ASP A 144 -10.25 -1.83 4.04
C ASP A 144 -9.39 -0.88 3.21
N VAL A 145 -9.84 0.37 3.09
CA VAL A 145 -9.13 1.42 2.35
C VAL A 145 -8.99 2.68 3.18
N LEU A 146 -7.88 3.38 2.97
CA LEU A 146 -7.61 4.68 3.58
C LEU A 146 -7.06 5.62 2.51
N PHE A 147 -7.86 6.59 2.08
CA PHE A 147 -7.47 7.59 1.07
C PHE A 147 -7.42 9.02 1.61
N ILE A 148 -7.76 9.25 2.90
CA ILE A 148 -7.71 10.59 3.53
C ILE A 148 -6.46 11.37 3.14
N GLY A 149 -6.63 12.64 2.76
CA GLY A 149 -5.53 13.55 2.42
C GLY A 149 -5.08 13.45 0.96
N ASN A 150 -5.84 12.78 0.09
CA ASN A 150 -5.67 12.88 -1.35
C ASN A 150 -6.49 14.04 -1.94
N PRO A 151 -6.02 14.72 -3.00
CA PRO A 151 -6.74 15.81 -3.66
C PRO A 151 -8.16 15.47 -4.15
N MET A 152 -8.48 14.21 -4.40
CA MET A 152 -9.84 13.79 -4.80
C MET A 152 -10.93 14.21 -3.79
N TYR A 153 -10.61 14.31 -2.49
CA TYR A 153 -11.56 14.81 -1.49
C TYR A 153 -11.91 16.29 -1.68
N SER A 154 -11.16 17.04 -2.47
CA SER A 154 -11.48 18.44 -2.81
C SER A 154 -12.56 18.55 -3.89
N GLU A 155 -12.90 17.47 -4.60
CA GLU A 155 -13.99 17.45 -5.59
C GLU A 155 -15.38 17.34 -4.94
N VAL A 156 -15.44 17.01 -3.66
CA VAL A 156 -16.67 16.76 -2.88
C VAL A 156 -16.76 17.71 -1.69
N ALA A 157 -17.96 18.10 -1.30
CA ALA A 157 -18.17 19.09 -0.24
C ALA A 157 -18.12 18.47 1.15
N THR A 158 -18.54 17.21 1.27
CA THR A 158 -18.64 16.51 2.56
C THR A 158 -17.92 15.17 2.57
N LYS A 159 -17.59 14.68 3.76
CA LYS A 159 -16.97 13.36 3.94
C LYS A 159 -17.93 12.25 3.53
N GLU A 160 -19.22 12.45 3.77
CA GLU A 160 -20.30 11.53 3.45
C GLU A 160 -20.42 11.34 1.93
N GLU A 161 -20.40 12.43 1.16
CA GLU A 161 -20.34 12.38 -0.32
C GLU A 161 -19.12 11.63 -0.81
N ALA A 162 -17.92 11.93 -0.26
CA ALA A 162 -16.69 11.23 -0.62
C ALA A 162 -16.81 9.72 -0.43
N ARG A 163 -17.42 9.29 0.69
CA ARG A 163 -17.61 7.87 1.02
C ARG A 163 -18.59 7.20 0.08
N ILE A 164 -19.68 7.87 -0.26
CA ILE A 164 -20.64 7.38 -1.27
C ILE A 164 -19.93 7.21 -2.62
N GLU A 165 -19.14 8.20 -3.05
CA GLU A 165 -18.41 8.13 -4.31
C GLU A 165 -17.39 6.98 -4.32
N ILE A 166 -16.62 6.80 -3.24
CA ILE A 166 -15.73 5.64 -3.09
C ILE A 166 -16.51 4.32 -3.21
N LEU A 167 -17.68 4.22 -2.58
CA LEU A 167 -18.54 3.03 -2.64
C LEU A 167 -19.16 2.78 -4.01
N ARG A 168 -19.43 3.83 -4.80
CA ARG A 168 -19.88 3.69 -6.20
C ARG A 168 -18.84 2.96 -7.05
N HIS A 169 -17.56 3.27 -6.84
CA HIS A 169 -16.46 2.61 -7.52
C HIS A 169 -16.12 1.24 -6.90
N LEU A 170 -16.18 1.13 -5.58
CA LEU A 170 -15.75 -0.04 -4.81
C LEU A 170 -16.83 -0.49 -3.80
N PRO A 171 -17.89 -1.17 -4.26
CA PRO A 171 -19.05 -1.50 -3.43
C PRO A 171 -18.79 -2.58 -2.36
N ASN A 172 -17.72 -3.35 -2.49
CA ASN A 172 -17.41 -4.48 -1.60
C ASN A 172 -16.57 -4.09 -0.36
N LEU A 173 -16.37 -2.78 -0.13
CA LEU A 173 -15.59 -2.28 0.99
C LEU A 173 -16.36 -2.43 2.30
N LYS A 174 -15.66 -2.86 3.34
CA LYS A 174 -16.18 -2.96 4.72
C LYS A 174 -15.79 -1.75 5.56
N LYS A 175 -14.65 -1.14 5.25
CA LYS A 175 -14.08 -0.03 6.01
C LYS A 175 -13.46 0.98 5.04
N ILE A 176 -13.84 2.23 5.22
CA ILE A 176 -13.34 3.37 4.46
C ILE A 176 -12.84 4.39 5.46
N ASP A 177 -11.61 4.85 5.28
CA ASP A 177 -11.04 5.98 6.03
C ASP A 177 -11.05 5.80 7.55
N GLY A 178 -10.88 4.55 8.01
CA GLY A 178 -10.89 4.23 9.44
C GLY A 178 -12.28 3.91 10.00
N GLU A 179 -13.36 4.09 9.24
CA GLU A 179 -14.74 3.90 9.66
C GLU A 179 -15.43 2.76 8.91
N PHE A 180 -16.20 1.95 9.61
CA PHE A 180 -16.99 0.89 8.98
C PHE A 180 -18.05 1.48 8.06
N VAL A 181 -18.24 0.83 6.92
CA VAL A 181 -19.28 1.19 5.95
C VAL A 181 -20.64 0.84 6.54
N LYS A 182 -21.55 1.82 6.55
CA LYS A 182 -22.92 1.63 7.02
C LYS A 182 -23.80 1.14 5.86
N PRO A 183 -24.84 0.32 6.12
CA PRO A 183 -25.78 -0.12 5.09
C PRO A 183 -26.43 1.04 4.32
N SER A 184 -26.75 2.15 5.00
CA SER A 184 -27.32 3.35 4.38
C SER A 184 -26.39 4.00 3.34
N GLU A 185 -25.07 3.91 3.53
CA GLU A 185 -24.09 4.46 2.57
C GLU A 185 -24.03 3.61 1.29
N LEU A 186 -24.16 2.29 1.43
CA LEU A 186 -24.23 1.36 0.30
C LEU A 186 -25.51 1.56 -0.53
N GLU A 187 -26.65 1.71 0.15
CA GLU A 187 -27.93 1.98 -0.52
C GLU A 187 -27.88 3.30 -1.29
N ALA A 188 -27.33 4.36 -0.67
CA ALA A 188 -27.16 5.66 -1.32
C ALA A 188 -26.25 5.58 -2.56
N ALA A 189 -25.13 4.84 -2.46
CA ALA A 189 -24.22 4.63 -3.58
C ALA A 189 -24.89 3.87 -4.74
N GLN A 190 -25.79 2.93 -4.46
CA GLN A 190 -26.51 2.15 -5.49
C GLN A 190 -27.63 2.96 -6.16
N GLN A 191 -28.41 3.75 -5.40
CA GLN A 191 -29.52 4.55 -5.93
C GLN A 191 -29.06 5.67 -6.86
N ALA A 192 -27.87 6.21 -6.61
CA ALA A 192 -27.30 7.28 -7.41
C ALA A 192 -26.74 6.79 -8.76
N VAL A 193 -26.63 5.47 -8.98
CA VAL A 193 -26.26 4.85 -10.28
C VAL A 193 -27.48 4.63 -11.18
N THR A 194 -28.68 4.49 -10.62
CA THR A 194 -29.92 4.26 -11.38
C THR A 194 -30.61 5.54 -11.87
N SER A 195 -30.02 6.71 -11.61
CA SER A 195 -30.62 8.02 -11.89
C SER A 195 -29.95 8.80 -13.04
N ASP A 196 -28.95 8.20 -13.70
CA ASP A 196 -28.30 8.69 -14.93
C ASP A 196 -28.66 7.78 -16.12
#